data_AF-A0A2G8KGH7-F1
#
_entry.id   AF-A0A2G8KGH7-F1
#
_cell.length_a   1.000
_cell.length_b   1.000
_cell.length_c   1.000
_cell.angle_alpha   90.00
_cell.angle_beta   90.00
_cell.angle_gamma   90.00
#
_symmetry.space_group_name_H-M   'P 1'
#
loop_
_entity.id
_entity.type
_entity.pdbx_description
1 polymer ?
#
loop_
_entity_poly.entity_id
_entity_poly.type
_entity_poly.pdbx_seq_one_letter_code
_entity_poly.pdbx_strand_id
1 'polypeptide(L)'
;MIKRSNIEKLLATKKISGILVDHSNRTRNDIIDDESFRYSSDRSCPNDNFGLYNGTDLGSCSSVTWNPHGTVSNFEVDFGVPVLALTSESEVEFIKECYYNHNHPEDTEAEYPLCAMELKDFMHGVKDTPTCMWRTQRTSNLEISSYCDPIGDKNVWGFAKNSDNSSSYKSVILAASPLDATSLFYGLFPRVGAESVVTSFVPLLAAAEAIGKISKKDKDTWEHDVMFALFNTESYDYSGSSRMVYDMMRGYFPTSKETIKKEEKEKKKRLPQMNVTDISYVLELRQLGLSNGTYYAHVDPISQADEGTKKKTDDLIKILQEVGGVEVNTVPDTPLPPASFQQFLKTGIDIPGVVLTDHEREYNNRFYNSRYDFPYDLGIDKDNKTEVLYLAKKLNKVAGTVAKTLVSLAGGDESSVTTDVTTVNDLLFCFLVNANCSLFRSLQQKADVHICNEAVRIAICRTNTVKLTRLGFGFFGRSRELSCLSLSMGKSLHGIFSS
;
A
#
# COMPACT_ATOMS: atom_id res chain seq x y z
N MET A 1 13.90 -22.60 9.63
CA MET A 1 13.72 -21.41 8.76
C MET A 1 12.76 -21.74 7.62
N ILE A 2 11.76 -20.90 7.42
CA ILE A 2 10.80 -21.01 6.30
C ILE A 2 11.42 -20.41 5.07
N LYS A 3 12.08 -21.27 4.30
CA LYS A 3 12.50 -21.00 2.92
C LYS A 3 11.66 -21.87 2.02
N ARG A 4 11.30 -21.37 0.84
CA ARG A 4 10.53 -22.13 -0.16
C ARG A 4 11.08 -23.54 -0.37
N SER A 5 12.39 -23.67 -0.56
CA SER A 5 13.08 -24.95 -0.74
C SER A 5 12.88 -25.94 0.41
N ASN A 6 12.74 -25.45 1.65
CA ASN A 6 12.52 -26.30 2.81
C ASN A 6 11.06 -26.74 2.86
N ILE A 7 10.13 -25.83 2.58
CA ILE A 7 8.70 -26.15 2.57
C ILE A 7 8.38 -27.14 1.46
N GLU A 8 8.85 -26.93 0.24
CA GLU A 8 8.62 -27.83 -0.88
C GLU A 8 9.14 -29.25 -0.57
N LYS A 9 10.33 -29.36 0.03
CA LYS A 9 10.87 -30.65 0.49
C LYS A 9 9.99 -31.32 1.54
N LEU A 10 9.48 -30.54 2.50
CA LEU A 10 8.59 -31.03 3.56
C LEU A 10 7.25 -31.51 2.98
N LEU A 11 6.62 -30.71 2.12
CA LEU A 11 5.34 -31.03 1.47
C LEU A 11 5.45 -32.25 0.54
N ALA A 12 6.58 -32.41 -0.16
CA ALA A 12 6.82 -33.57 -1.01
C ALA A 12 6.77 -34.91 -0.26
N THR A 13 7.00 -34.92 1.06
CA THR A 13 6.92 -36.15 1.87
C THR A 13 5.50 -36.68 2.02
N LYS A 14 4.47 -35.83 1.90
CA LYS A 14 3.07 -36.14 2.23
C LYS A 14 2.84 -36.72 3.64
N LYS A 15 3.79 -36.53 4.55
CA LYS A 15 3.73 -37.03 5.94
C LYS A 15 3.37 -35.95 6.96
N ILE A 16 3.39 -34.68 6.54
CA ILE A 16 3.16 -33.53 7.41
C ILE A 16 1.71 -33.10 7.26
N SER A 17 1.05 -32.83 8.38
CA SER A 17 -0.37 -32.42 8.43
C SER A 17 -0.57 -30.93 8.71
N GLY A 18 0.53 -30.18 8.90
CA GLY A 18 0.49 -28.76 9.20
C GLY A 18 1.85 -28.23 9.65
N ILE A 19 2.03 -26.91 9.58
CA ILE A 19 3.28 -26.23 9.93
C ILE A 19 2.96 -25.05 10.86
N LEU A 20 3.63 -25.00 12.01
CA LEU A 20 3.66 -23.80 12.85
C LEU A 20 4.97 -23.07 12.72
N VAL A 21 4.86 -21.74 12.67
CA VAL A 21 5.95 -20.85 12.34
C VAL A 21 6.18 -19.91 13.50
N ASP A 22 7.32 -20.08 14.17
CA ASP A 22 7.74 -19.14 15.20
C ASP A 22 7.94 -17.75 14.58
N HIS A 23 7.10 -16.81 14.98
CA HIS A 23 7.13 -15.39 14.63
C HIS A 23 7.11 -14.52 15.91
N SER A 24 7.66 -15.04 16.99
CA SER A 24 7.86 -14.33 18.24
C SER A 24 8.88 -13.19 18.13
N ASN A 25 8.94 -12.29 19.15
CA ASN A 25 9.92 -11.19 19.11
C ASN A 25 11.36 -11.72 19.24
N ARG A 26 11.59 -12.82 19.97
CA ARG A 26 12.90 -13.50 20.03
C ARG A 26 13.45 -13.85 18.65
N THR A 27 12.69 -14.63 17.88
CA THR A 27 13.08 -15.03 16.50
C THR A 27 13.24 -13.82 15.59
N ARG A 28 12.49 -12.75 15.85
CA ARG A 28 12.61 -11.49 15.11
C ARG A 28 13.92 -10.76 15.42
N ASN A 29 14.34 -10.69 16.68
CA ASN A 29 15.59 -10.03 17.06
C ASN A 29 16.80 -10.76 16.46
N ASP A 30 16.80 -12.11 16.51
CA ASP A 30 17.85 -12.92 15.88
C ASP A 30 17.99 -12.66 14.36
N ILE A 31 16.88 -12.34 13.68
CA ILE A 31 16.82 -12.05 12.24
C ILE A 31 17.26 -10.61 11.93
N ILE A 32 16.93 -9.68 12.82
CA ILE A 32 17.35 -8.28 12.70
C ILE A 32 18.87 -8.19 12.78
N ASP A 33 19.47 -8.88 13.74
CA ASP A 33 20.92 -8.88 14.01
C ASP A 33 21.73 -9.57 12.88
N ASP A 34 21.10 -10.43 12.08
CA ASP A 34 21.70 -11.01 10.89
C ASP A 34 21.52 -10.10 9.67
N GLU A 35 22.48 -9.19 9.44
CA GLU A 35 22.52 -8.32 8.26
C GLU A 35 22.55 -9.08 6.92
N SER A 36 22.99 -10.34 6.92
CA SER A 36 23.07 -11.18 5.71
C SER A 36 21.72 -11.80 5.35
N PHE A 37 20.79 -11.90 6.30
CA PHE A 37 19.49 -12.49 6.06
C PHE A 37 18.64 -11.61 5.14
N ARG A 38 18.14 -12.19 4.05
CA ARG A 38 17.21 -11.57 3.10
C ARG A 38 16.07 -12.52 2.79
N TYR A 39 14.84 -11.99 2.79
CA TYR A 39 13.66 -12.81 2.54
C TYR A 39 12.48 -11.95 2.10
N SER A 40 12.04 -12.17 0.86
CA SER A 40 10.76 -11.68 0.36
C SER A 40 9.87 -12.87 0.00
N SER A 41 8.60 -12.82 0.44
CA SER A 41 7.62 -13.82 0.01
C SER A 41 6.92 -13.45 -1.30
N ASP A 42 7.22 -12.27 -1.85
CA ASP A 42 6.77 -11.82 -3.16
C ASP A 42 7.56 -12.47 -4.31
N ARG A 43 7.17 -12.18 -5.56
CA ARG A 43 7.89 -12.50 -6.78
C ARG A 43 9.17 -11.70 -6.90
N SER A 44 10.14 -12.24 -7.64
CA SER A 44 11.34 -11.47 -8.01
C SER A 44 11.02 -10.28 -8.91
N CYS A 45 9.93 -10.41 -9.66
CA CYS A 45 9.34 -9.39 -10.52
C CYS A 45 7.90 -9.12 -10.09
N PRO A 46 7.69 -8.22 -9.11
CA PRO A 46 6.35 -7.90 -8.64
C PRO A 46 5.47 -7.36 -9.78
N ASN A 47 4.24 -7.88 -9.89
CA ASN A 47 3.22 -7.48 -10.87
C ASN A 47 3.62 -7.50 -12.37
N ASP A 48 4.66 -8.23 -12.75
CA ASP A 48 5.16 -8.23 -14.14
C ASP A 48 4.07 -8.54 -15.20
N ASN A 49 3.22 -9.52 -14.91
CA ASN A 49 2.12 -9.93 -15.80
C ASN A 49 1.07 -8.83 -16.04
N PHE A 50 1.03 -7.79 -15.22
CA PHE A 50 0.05 -6.71 -15.29
C PHE A 50 0.69 -5.33 -15.48
N GLY A 51 2.02 -5.25 -15.51
CA GLY A 51 2.77 -4.04 -15.77
C GLY A 51 2.64 -3.52 -17.20
N LEU A 52 3.27 -2.38 -17.46
CA LEU A 52 3.32 -1.74 -18.78
C LEU A 52 4.08 -2.61 -19.79
N TYR A 53 5.16 -3.25 -19.36
CA TYR A 53 6.12 -3.91 -20.24
C TYR A 53 5.80 -5.39 -20.53
N ASN A 54 4.64 -5.91 -20.08
CA ASN A 54 4.26 -7.30 -20.30
C ASN A 54 4.31 -7.64 -21.81
N GLY A 55 5.09 -8.66 -22.16
CA GLY A 55 5.27 -9.12 -23.55
C GLY A 55 6.22 -8.28 -24.40
N THR A 56 7.00 -7.37 -23.79
CA THR A 56 8.04 -6.58 -24.47
C THR A 56 9.43 -6.96 -23.98
N ASP A 57 10.48 -6.50 -24.65
CA ASP A 57 11.88 -6.75 -24.27
C ASP A 57 12.26 -6.12 -22.92
N LEU A 58 11.45 -5.18 -22.41
CA LEU A 58 11.60 -4.55 -21.09
C LEU A 58 10.80 -5.26 -19.97
N GLY A 59 9.99 -6.25 -20.33
CA GLY A 59 9.19 -7.04 -19.40
C GLY A 59 9.99 -8.15 -18.72
N SER A 60 9.35 -8.83 -17.77
CA SER A 60 9.88 -10.01 -17.08
C SER A 60 11.24 -9.80 -16.41
N CYS A 61 11.48 -8.57 -15.94
CA CYS A 61 12.74 -8.15 -15.35
C CYS A 61 13.98 -8.50 -16.19
N SER A 62 13.85 -8.48 -17.52
CA SER A 62 14.94 -8.82 -18.43
C SER A 62 16.21 -8.00 -18.17
N SER A 63 16.05 -6.71 -17.86
CA SER A 63 17.13 -5.75 -17.61
C SER A 63 17.43 -5.52 -16.13
N VAL A 64 16.42 -5.55 -15.28
CA VAL A 64 16.53 -5.30 -13.82
C VAL A 64 15.59 -6.23 -13.07
N THR A 65 16.15 -7.03 -12.17
CA THR A 65 15.38 -7.81 -11.20
C THR A 65 15.17 -6.98 -9.94
N TRP A 66 14.00 -6.34 -9.83
CA TRP A 66 13.69 -5.42 -8.72
C TRP A 66 13.78 -6.07 -7.34
N ASN A 67 13.31 -7.31 -7.19
CA ASN A 67 13.30 -8.04 -5.92
C ASN A 67 14.09 -9.36 -6.04
N PRO A 68 15.44 -9.34 -6.08
CA PRO A 68 16.24 -10.55 -6.32
C PRO A 68 16.01 -11.66 -5.28
N HIS A 69 15.50 -11.33 -4.10
CA HIS A 69 15.21 -12.26 -3.00
C HIS A 69 13.76 -12.72 -2.93
N GLY A 70 12.96 -12.44 -3.96
CA GLY A 70 11.59 -12.93 -4.09
C GLY A 70 11.53 -14.46 -4.16
N THR A 71 10.78 -15.07 -3.25
CA THR A 71 10.60 -16.54 -3.20
C THR A 71 9.30 -17.01 -3.84
N VAL A 72 8.40 -16.08 -4.19
CA VAL A 72 7.06 -16.32 -4.76
C VAL A 72 6.08 -17.07 -3.83
N SER A 73 6.45 -17.21 -2.56
CA SER A 73 5.69 -17.97 -1.57
C SER A 73 4.28 -17.40 -1.30
N ASN A 74 4.05 -16.10 -1.54
CA ASN A 74 2.75 -15.44 -1.35
C ASN A 74 1.69 -15.83 -2.39
N PHE A 75 2.10 -16.24 -3.61
CA PHE A 75 1.20 -16.26 -4.76
C PHE A 75 1.15 -17.60 -5.50
N GLU A 76 2.22 -18.41 -5.46
CA GLU A 76 2.32 -19.59 -6.34
C GLU A 76 2.47 -20.92 -5.59
N VAL A 77 2.56 -20.88 -4.26
CA VAL A 77 2.69 -22.11 -3.45
C VAL A 77 1.33 -22.49 -2.88
N ASP A 78 0.75 -23.57 -3.38
CA ASP A 78 -0.31 -24.31 -2.68
C ASP A 78 0.34 -25.22 -1.64
N PHE A 79 0.15 -24.91 -0.36
CA PHE A 79 0.75 -25.67 0.72
C PHE A 79 0.07 -27.03 0.94
N GLY A 80 -1.21 -27.19 0.57
CA GLY A 80 -1.99 -28.40 0.83
C GLY A 80 -2.21 -28.75 2.32
N VAL A 81 -1.61 -28.00 3.25
CA VAL A 81 -1.71 -28.13 4.70
C VAL A 81 -1.75 -26.74 5.35
N PRO A 82 -2.35 -26.59 6.54
CA PRO A 82 -2.37 -25.31 7.24
C PRO A 82 -0.97 -24.88 7.66
N VAL A 83 -0.65 -23.60 7.42
CA VAL A 83 0.60 -22.97 7.84
C VAL A 83 0.27 -21.73 8.67
N LEU A 84 0.47 -21.79 9.99
CA LEU A 84 0.10 -20.70 10.90
C LEU A 84 1.32 -20.08 11.57
N ALA A 85 1.29 -18.76 11.78
CA ALA A 85 2.32 -18.05 12.51
C ALA A 85 1.96 -17.90 13.99
N LEU A 86 2.90 -18.24 14.86
CA LEU A 86 2.81 -18.01 16.30
C LEU A 86 3.49 -16.69 16.65
N THR A 87 2.74 -15.76 17.21
CA THR A 87 3.26 -14.44 17.59
C THR A 87 3.61 -14.34 19.08
N SER A 88 3.04 -15.21 19.92
CA SER A 88 3.25 -15.18 21.37
C SER A 88 4.47 -16.03 21.78
N GLU A 89 5.39 -15.43 22.53
CA GLU A 89 6.55 -16.15 23.08
C GLU A 89 6.14 -17.25 24.08
N SER A 90 5.10 -17.00 24.88
CA SER A 90 4.63 -17.98 25.85
C SER A 90 4.01 -19.20 25.18
N GLU A 91 3.30 -19.01 24.06
CA GLU A 91 2.73 -20.14 23.29
C GLU A 91 3.83 -20.96 22.62
N VAL A 92 4.85 -20.29 22.08
CA VAL A 92 6.03 -20.96 21.49
C VAL A 92 6.75 -21.79 22.56
N GLU A 93 6.98 -21.23 23.75
CA GLU A 93 7.67 -21.94 24.82
C GLU A 93 6.85 -23.11 25.36
N PHE A 94 5.53 -22.93 25.53
CA PHE A 94 4.62 -24.01 25.92
C PHE A 94 4.66 -25.19 24.93
N ILE A 95 4.69 -24.91 23.62
CA ILE A 95 4.79 -25.95 22.59
C ILE A 95 6.15 -26.65 22.65
N LYS A 96 7.23 -25.90 22.86
CA LYS A 96 8.59 -26.47 23.02
C LYS A 96 8.66 -27.36 24.25
N GLU A 97 8.11 -26.92 25.38
CA GLU A 97 8.05 -27.69 26.62
C GLU A 97 7.27 -28.99 26.44
N CYS A 98 6.08 -28.94 25.81
CA CYS A 98 5.30 -30.13 25.49
C CYS A 98 6.08 -31.10 24.59
N TYR A 99 6.78 -30.60 23.57
CA TYR A 99 7.64 -31.41 22.71
C TYR A 99 8.79 -32.05 23.49
N TYR A 100 9.53 -31.28 24.29
CA TYR A 100 10.66 -31.80 25.04
C TYR A 100 10.27 -32.74 26.17
N ASN A 101 9.06 -32.66 26.74
CA ASN A 101 8.63 -33.55 27.81
C ASN A 101 8.11 -34.91 27.30
N HIS A 102 7.73 -35.01 26.02
CA HIS A 102 7.01 -36.17 25.49
C HIS A 102 7.56 -36.76 24.18
N ASN A 103 8.28 -35.97 23.37
CA ASN A 103 8.70 -36.33 22.02
C ASN A 103 10.23 -36.12 21.85
N HIS A 104 11.05 -36.67 22.76
CA HIS A 104 12.50 -36.43 22.78
C HIS A 104 13.19 -36.85 21.46
N PRO A 105 14.15 -36.05 20.95
CA PRO A 105 14.80 -36.30 19.66
C PRO A 105 15.82 -37.45 19.66
N GLU A 106 16.25 -37.92 20.83
CA GLU A 106 17.24 -39.01 20.97
C GLU A 106 16.60 -40.40 21.00
N ASP A 107 15.27 -40.46 21.16
CA ASP A 107 14.55 -41.72 21.21
C ASP A 107 14.33 -42.26 19.79
N THR A 108 14.85 -43.45 19.53
CA THR A 108 14.58 -44.17 18.27
C THR A 108 13.10 -44.57 18.14
N GLU A 109 12.39 -44.67 19.26
CA GLU A 109 10.95 -44.89 19.36
C GLU A 109 10.38 -43.99 20.46
N ALA A 110 9.41 -43.14 20.12
CA ALA A 110 8.81 -42.23 21.09
C ALA A 110 7.83 -42.98 22.03
N GLU A 111 8.03 -42.87 23.33
CA GLU A 111 7.16 -43.51 24.34
C GLU A 111 5.85 -42.75 24.53
N TYR A 112 4.73 -43.49 24.63
CA TYR A 112 3.42 -42.89 24.86
C TYR A 112 3.25 -42.47 26.33
N PRO A 113 2.67 -41.30 26.66
CA PRO A 113 1.92 -40.38 25.78
C PRO A 113 2.75 -39.33 25.04
N LEU A 114 2.41 -39.13 23.76
CA LEU A 114 3.03 -38.14 22.89
C LEU A 114 2.37 -36.76 22.99
N CYS A 115 3.15 -35.72 22.73
CA CYS A 115 2.64 -34.38 22.48
C CYS A 115 2.16 -34.27 21.02
N ALA A 116 0.92 -33.83 20.82
CA ALA A 116 0.32 -33.68 19.49
C ALA A 116 -0.44 -32.35 19.38
N MET A 117 -0.67 -31.92 18.14
CA MET A 117 -1.29 -30.64 17.85
C MET A 117 -2.25 -30.75 16.67
N GLU A 118 -3.41 -30.11 16.80
CA GLU A 118 -4.44 -30.04 15.77
C GLU A 118 -4.53 -28.60 15.26
N LEU A 119 -4.35 -28.40 13.95
CA LEU A 119 -4.48 -27.09 13.30
C LEU A 119 -5.77 -27.05 12.48
N LYS A 120 -6.62 -26.06 12.74
CA LYS A 120 -7.91 -25.88 12.05
C LYS A 120 -7.88 -24.59 11.23
N ASP A 121 -7.81 -24.73 9.91
CA ASP A 121 -7.83 -23.62 8.96
C ASP A 121 -8.52 -24.03 7.65
N PHE A 122 -9.81 -24.37 7.74
CA PHE A 122 -10.57 -24.85 6.59
C PHE A 122 -11.03 -23.68 5.71
N MET A 123 -10.59 -23.66 4.44
CA MET A 123 -10.98 -22.65 3.45
C MET A 123 -12.16 -23.13 2.59
N HIS A 124 -13.20 -22.31 2.47
CA HIS A 124 -14.39 -22.62 1.66
C HIS A 124 -14.16 -22.46 0.14
N GLY A 125 -13.25 -21.57 -0.26
CA GLY A 125 -12.86 -21.33 -1.64
C GLY A 125 -12.03 -22.49 -2.18
N VAL A 126 -12.33 -22.94 -3.40
CA VAL A 126 -11.62 -24.08 -4.02
C VAL A 126 -11.31 -23.79 -5.47
N LYS A 127 -10.20 -24.40 -5.94
CA LYS A 127 -9.76 -24.47 -7.33
C LYS A 127 -9.32 -23.14 -7.95
N ASP A 128 -10.26 -22.26 -8.30
CA ASP A 128 -9.96 -21.01 -9.02
C ASP A 128 -11.06 -19.95 -8.79
N THR A 129 -10.74 -18.67 -9.05
CA THR A 129 -11.67 -17.55 -8.88
C THR A 129 -12.97 -17.72 -9.67
N PRO A 130 -12.96 -18.11 -10.98
CA PRO A 130 -14.20 -18.35 -11.72
C PRO A 130 -15.10 -19.41 -11.07
N THR A 131 -14.53 -20.55 -10.66
CA THR A 131 -15.27 -21.64 -10.01
C THR A 131 -15.83 -21.18 -8.67
N CYS A 132 -15.03 -20.47 -7.87
CA CYS A 132 -15.46 -20.00 -6.57
C CYS A 132 -16.58 -18.94 -6.68
N MET A 133 -16.40 -17.91 -7.51
CA MET A 133 -17.40 -16.87 -7.73
C MET A 133 -18.70 -17.45 -8.30
N TRP A 134 -18.61 -18.42 -9.21
CA TRP A 134 -19.78 -19.11 -9.75
C TRP A 134 -20.56 -19.85 -8.66
N ARG A 135 -19.88 -20.53 -7.72
CA ARG A 135 -20.53 -21.19 -6.57
C ARG A 135 -21.19 -20.19 -5.65
N THR A 136 -20.52 -19.06 -5.35
CA THR A 136 -21.07 -17.98 -4.51
C THR A 136 -22.32 -17.34 -5.11
N GLN A 137 -22.35 -17.15 -6.44
CA GLN A 137 -23.48 -16.51 -7.13
C GLN A 137 -24.66 -17.46 -7.39
N ARG A 138 -24.47 -18.77 -7.19
CA ARG A 138 -25.51 -19.77 -7.43
C ARG A 138 -26.44 -19.86 -6.22
N THR A 139 -27.61 -19.24 -6.35
CA THR A 139 -28.71 -19.32 -5.38
C THR A 139 -29.43 -20.68 -5.43
N SER A 140 -28.73 -21.78 -5.15
CA SER A 140 -29.35 -23.12 -5.13
C SER A 140 -29.73 -23.61 -3.73
N ASN A 141 -29.33 -22.91 -2.67
CA ASN A 141 -29.58 -23.29 -1.29
C ASN A 141 -30.54 -22.28 -0.61
N LEU A 142 -31.38 -22.76 0.30
CA LEU A 142 -32.20 -21.92 1.19
C LEU A 142 -31.32 -21.01 2.08
N GLU A 143 -30.04 -21.34 2.23
CA GLU A 143 -29.01 -20.53 2.88
C GLU A 143 -28.03 -19.96 1.85
N ILE A 144 -27.88 -18.62 1.84
CA ILE A 144 -26.88 -17.92 1.03
C ILE A 144 -25.50 -18.22 1.63
N SER A 145 -24.72 -19.08 0.97
CA SER A 145 -23.33 -19.38 1.33
C SER A 145 -22.39 -18.63 0.38
N SER A 146 -21.66 -17.64 0.90
CA SER A 146 -20.51 -17.07 0.18
C SER A 146 -19.31 -17.99 0.36
N TYR A 147 -18.70 -18.43 -0.74
CA TYR A 147 -17.51 -19.30 -0.71
C TYR A 147 -16.20 -18.50 -0.86
N CYS A 148 -16.28 -17.29 -1.42
CA CYS A 148 -15.18 -16.33 -1.55
C CYS A 148 -15.73 -14.95 -1.86
N ASP A 149 -14.89 -13.96 -1.57
CA ASP A 149 -15.14 -12.55 -1.84
C ASP A 149 -14.02 -11.97 -2.72
N PRO A 150 -14.32 -10.98 -3.58
CA PRO A 150 -13.30 -10.29 -4.33
C PRO A 150 -12.38 -9.52 -3.38
N ILE A 151 -11.07 -9.62 -3.61
CA ILE A 151 -10.08 -8.79 -2.92
C ILE A 151 -10.22 -7.35 -3.45
N GLY A 152 -10.45 -6.40 -2.55
CA GLY A 152 -10.69 -5.02 -2.93
C GLY A 152 -10.80 -4.10 -1.73
N ASP A 153 -10.34 -2.86 -1.89
CA ASP A 153 -10.64 -1.77 -0.96
C ASP A 153 -10.68 -0.45 -1.75
N LYS A 154 -10.74 0.70 -1.06
CA LYS A 154 -10.87 2.01 -1.70
C LYS A 154 -9.52 2.71 -1.81
N ASN A 155 -9.31 3.34 -2.95
CA ASN A 155 -8.31 4.39 -3.11
C ASN A 155 -8.72 5.63 -2.30
N VAL A 156 -7.73 6.37 -1.82
CA VAL A 156 -7.93 7.67 -1.17
C VAL A 156 -7.34 8.73 -2.07
N TRP A 157 -8.10 9.77 -2.38
CA TRP A 157 -7.62 10.84 -3.24
C TRP A 157 -8.23 12.19 -2.85
N GLY A 158 -7.58 13.28 -3.27
CA GLY A 158 -8.07 14.63 -3.04
C GLY A 158 -7.30 15.67 -3.86
N PHE A 159 -7.92 16.82 -4.10
CA PHE A 159 -7.33 17.96 -4.83
C PHE A 159 -6.84 19.05 -3.87
N ALA A 160 -5.79 19.75 -4.26
CA ALA A 160 -5.29 20.91 -3.53
C ALA A 160 -6.22 22.13 -3.69
N LYS A 161 -6.73 22.38 -4.90
CA LYS A 161 -7.75 23.42 -5.14
C LYS A 161 -9.15 22.90 -4.79
N ASN A 162 -10.02 23.82 -4.38
CA ASN A 162 -11.42 23.46 -4.18
C ASN A 162 -12.16 23.52 -5.53
N SER A 163 -12.41 22.35 -6.13
CA SER A 163 -13.07 22.19 -7.43
C SER A 163 -14.56 22.61 -7.47
N ASP A 164 -15.17 23.06 -6.38
CA ASP A 164 -16.59 23.41 -6.29
C ASP A 164 -17.08 24.42 -7.38
N ASN A 165 -16.14 25.21 -7.94
CA ASN A 165 -16.41 26.21 -8.98
C ASN A 165 -15.73 25.93 -10.32
N SER A 166 -14.96 24.85 -10.46
CA SER A 166 -14.31 24.56 -11.74
C SER A 166 -15.32 23.98 -12.73
N SER A 167 -15.31 24.52 -13.95
CA SER A 167 -16.10 24.00 -15.07
C SER A 167 -15.49 22.74 -15.70
N SER A 168 -14.21 22.44 -15.42
CA SER A 168 -13.48 21.30 -15.96
C SER A 168 -12.18 21.05 -15.19
N TYR A 169 -11.81 19.78 -14.99
CA TYR A 169 -10.45 19.44 -14.61
C TYR A 169 -9.60 19.52 -15.88
N LYS A 170 -8.89 20.62 -16.09
CA LYS A 170 -7.84 20.72 -17.12
C LYS A 170 -6.53 20.94 -16.41
N SER A 171 -5.49 20.22 -16.82
CA SER A 171 -4.15 20.36 -16.27
C SER A 171 -4.03 19.96 -14.80
N VAL A 172 -3.89 18.66 -14.54
CA VAL A 172 -3.70 18.11 -13.19
C VAL A 172 -2.33 17.44 -13.05
N ILE A 173 -1.63 17.74 -11.97
CA ILE A 173 -0.44 17.02 -11.52
C ILE A 173 -0.90 15.92 -10.56
N LEU A 174 -0.64 14.66 -10.90
CA LEU A 174 -0.96 13.51 -10.05
C LEU A 174 0.25 13.17 -9.16
N ALA A 175 0.11 13.38 -7.86
CA ALA A 175 1.07 12.93 -6.85
C ALA A 175 0.55 11.65 -6.18
N ALA A 176 1.27 10.53 -6.35
CA ALA A 176 0.77 9.21 -6.02
C ALA A 176 1.68 8.38 -5.09
N SER A 177 1.10 7.43 -4.37
CA SER A 177 1.83 6.40 -3.62
C SER A 177 0.95 5.14 -3.43
N PRO A 178 1.53 3.94 -3.31
CA PRO A 178 0.79 2.76 -2.84
C PRO A 178 0.38 2.91 -1.37
N LEU A 179 -0.66 2.17 -0.97
CA LEU A 179 -1.25 2.17 0.37
C LEU A 179 -1.27 0.76 1.02
N ASP A 180 -0.97 -0.29 0.27
CA ASP A 180 -1.03 -1.68 0.71
C ASP A 180 0.28 -2.44 0.53
N ALA A 181 0.56 -3.29 1.51
CA ALA A 181 1.63 -4.28 1.49
C ALA A 181 1.03 -5.68 1.63
N THR A 182 1.79 -6.69 1.28
CA THR A 182 1.42 -8.09 1.49
C THR A 182 2.48 -8.85 2.30
N SER A 183 2.10 -10.02 2.82
CA SER A 183 2.98 -10.92 3.57
C SER A 183 2.37 -12.32 3.57
N LEU A 184 3.19 -13.35 3.80
CA LEU A 184 2.74 -14.75 3.78
C LEU A 184 1.58 -15.06 4.73
N PHE A 185 1.56 -14.48 5.92
CA PHE A 185 0.53 -14.75 6.92
C PHE A 185 -0.55 -13.68 6.94
N TYR A 186 -1.79 -14.09 7.16
CA TYR A 186 -2.89 -13.17 7.42
C TYR A 186 -2.78 -12.58 8.84
N GLY A 187 -3.17 -11.31 9.04
CA GLY A 187 -3.30 -10.71 10.37
C GLY A 187 -2.02 -10.22 11.08
N LEU A 188 -0.85 -10.19 10.42
CA LEU A 188 0.41 -9.72 11.05
C LEU A 188 0.57 -8.18 11.13
N PHE A 189 -0.40 -7.41 10.64
CA PHE A 189 -0.34 -5.94 10.64
C PHE A 189 -0.89 -5.36 11.97
N PRO A 190 -0.48 -4.15 12.40
CA PRO A 190 0.14 -3.05 11.67
C PRO A 190 1.67 -3.10 11.53
N ARG A 191 2.30 -4.21 11.87
CA ARG A 191 3.75 -4.26 12.09
C ARG A 191 4.57 -4.59 10.85
N VAL A 192 3.96 -4.80 9.68
CA VAL A 192 4.68 -5.17 8.45
C VAL A 192 4.39 -4.19 7.32
N GLY A 193 5.27 -4.13 6.34
CA GLY A 193 5.19 -3.17 5.22
C GLY A 193 5.65 -1.77 5.60
N ALA A 194 6.60 -1.69 6.54
CA ALA A 194 7.14 -0.43 7.01
C ALA A 194 7.85 0.30 5.87
N GLU A 195 8.79 -0.37 5.21
CA GLU A 195 9.51 0.22 4.08
C GLU A 195 8.76 0.09 2.75
N SER A 196 8.08 -1.03 2.51
CA SER A 196 7.42 -1.22 1.21
C SER A 196 6.35 -0.17 0.91
N VAL A 197 5.71 0.40 1.93
CA VAL A 197 4.52 1.25 1.76
C VAL A 197 4.51 2.48 2.66
N VAL A 198 4.75 2.36 3.97
CA VAL A 198 4.55 3.48 4.90
C VAL A 198 5.53 4.62 4.64
N THR A 199 6.80 4.31 4.36
CA THR A 199 7.79 5.34 3.98
C THR A 199 7.51 6.00 2.64
N SER A 200 6.59 5.45 1.84
CA SER A 200 6.15 6.01 0.55
C SER A 200 5.03 7.04 0.74
N PHE A 201 3.94 6.64 1.43
CA PHE A 201 2.77 7.52 1.54
C PHE A 201 2.89 8.56 2.66
N VAL A 202 3.69 8.32 3.70
CA VAL A 202 3.88 9.31 4.79
C VAL A 202 4.48 10.63 4.28
N PRO A 203 5.57 10.65 3.49
CA PRO A 203 6.08 11.90 2.94
C PRO A 203 5.08 12.55 1.98
N LEU A 204 4.26 11.77 1.25
CA LEU A 204 3.19 12.33 0.41
C LEU A 204 2.09 13.01 1.24
N LEU A 205 1.67 12.40 2.36
CA LEU A 205 0.73 13.01 3.30
C LEU A 205 1.29 14.30 3.92
N ALA A 206 2.57 14.29 4.30
CA ALA A 206 3.24 15.49 4.82
C ALA A 206 3.39 16.59 3.74
N ALA A 207 3.64 16.21 2.48
CA ALA A 207 3.63 17.16 1.37
C ALA A 207 2.24 17.77 1.15
N ALA A 208 1.19 16.94 1.21
CA ALA A 208 -0.19 17.39 1.13
C ALA A 208 -0.58 18.32 2.31
N GLU A 209 -0.04 18.07 3.50
CA GLU A 209 -0.20 18.92 4.69
C GLU A 209 0.45 20.29 4.52
N ALA A 210 1.68 20.33 4.04
CA ALA A 210 2.39 21.57 3.74
C ALA A 210 1.67 22.39 2.65
N ILE A 211 1.24 21.73 1.57
CA ILE A 211 0.44 22.37 0.52
C ILE A 211 -0.93 22.81 1.05
N GLY A 212 -1.55 22.02 1.94
CA GLY A 212 -2.80 22.32 2.61
C GLY A 212 -2.80 23.67 3.32
N LYS A 213 -1.68 24.04 3.94
CA LYS A 213 -1.46 25.32 4.65
C LYS A 213 -1.40 26.55 3.73
N ILE A 214 -1.08 26.39 2.46
CA ILE A 214 -1.05 27.51 1.49
C ILE A 214 -2.46 28.10 1.32
N SER A 215 -2.55 29.43 1.27
CA SER A 215 -3.83 30.12 1.22
C SER A 215 -4.62 29.76 -0.04
N LYS A 216 -5.95 29.74 0.06
CA LYS A 216 -6.81 29.45 -1.10
C LYS A 216 -6.58 30.45 -2.24
N LYS A 217 -6.36 31.73 -1.90
CA LYS A 217 -6.15 32.79 -2.89
C LYS A 217 -4.93 32.51 -3.76
N ASP A 218 -3.86 31.99 -3.17
CA ASP A 218 -2.62 31.67 -3.88
C ASP A 218 -2.79 30.39 -4.71
N LYS A 219 -3.51 29.39 -4.19
CA LYS A 219 -3.84 28.17 -4.95
C LYS A 219 -4.72 28.47 -6.16
N ASP A 220 -5.62 29.45 -6.07
CA ASP A 220 -6.51 29.82 -7.17
C ASP A 220 -5.73 30.47 -8.34
N THR A 221 -4.47 30.92 -8.15
CA THR A 221 -3.61 31.47 -9.23
C THR A 221 -2.76 30.42 -9.95
N TRP A 222 -2.70 29.18 -9.44
CA TRP A 222 -1.88 28.13 -10.05
C TRP A 222 -2.40 27.71 -11.44
N GLU A 223 -1.50 27.37 -12.34
CA GLU A 223 -1.78 26.90 -13.70
C GLU A 223 -2.28 25.47 -13.71
N HIS A 224 -1.69 24.60 -12.87
CA HIS A 224 -2.11 23.22 -12.70
C HIS A 224 -2.77 23.02 -11.33
N ASP A 225 -3.73 22.10 -11.22
CA ASP A 225 -4.17 21.60 -9.91
C ASP A 225 -3.31 20.40 -9.49
N VAL A 226 -3.19 20.16 -8.19
CA VAL A 226 -2.45 19.03 -7.65
C VAL A 226 -3.44 18.04 -7.06
N MET A 227 -3.47 16.83 -7.61
CA MET A 227 -4.25 15.72 -7.11
C MET A 227 -3.33 14.75 -6.36
N PHE A 228 -3.65 14.50 -5.10
CA PHE A 228 -3.01 13.46 -4.31
C PHE A 228 -3.82 12.17 -4.42
N ALA A 229 -3.15 11.03 -4.62
CA ALA A 229 -3.78 9.72 -4.68
C ALA A 229 -2.96 8.67 -3.91
N LEU A 230 -3.63 7.89 -3.07
CA LEU A 230 -3.12 6.70 -2.43
C LEU A 230 -3.88 5.49 -2.99
N PHE A 231 -3.15 4.65 -3.70
CA PHE A 231 -3.72 3.48 -4.35
C PHE A 231 -3.64 2.28 -3.43
N ASN A 232 -4.79 1.65 -3.21
CA ASN A 232 -4.88 0.41 -2.44
C ASN A 232 -4.92 -0.77 -3.41
N THR A 233 -4.64 -1.99 -2.96
CA THR A 233 -4.57 -3.20 -3.80
C THR A 233 -3.53 -3.14 -4.94
N GLU A 234 -2.46 -2.38 -4.77
CA GLU A 234 -1.36 -2.33 -5.74
C GLU A 234 -0.48 -3.58 -5.69
N SER A 235 -0.36 -4.24 -4.54
CA SER A 235 0.36 -5.54 -4.43
C SER A 235 -0.39 -6.71 -5.10
N TYR A 236 -1.63 -6.48 -5.53
CA TYR A 236 -2.50 -7.45 -6.21
C TYR A 236 -2.81 -6.96 -7.62
N ASP A 237 -1.81 -7.02 -8.49
CA ASP A 237 -1.94 -6.75 -9.93
C ASP A 237 -2.46 -5.33 -10.26
N TYR A 238 -2.04 -4.33 -9.47
CA TYR A 238 -2.42 -2.92 -9.66
C TYR A 238 -3.92 -2.65 -9.65
N SER A 239 -4.68 -3.42 -8.87
CA SER A 239 -6.14 -3.37 -8.90
C SER A 239 -6.71 -1.97 -8.56
N GLY A 240 -6.04 -1.21 -7.70
CA GLY A 240 -6.48 0.14 -7.31
C GLY A 240 -6.29 1.17 -8.41
N SER A 241 -5.07 1.29 -8.91
CA SER A 241 -4.70 2.25 -9.96
C SER A 241 -5.39 1.90 -11.29
N SER A 242 -5.43 0.62 -11.66
CA SER A 242 -6.18 0.12 -12.82
C SER A 242 -7.67 0.48 -12.74
N ARG A 243 -8.28 0.36 -11.54
CA ARG A 243 -9.67 0.77 -11.34
C ARG A 243 -9.87 2.27 -11.53
N MET A 244 -8.96 3.11 -11.03
CA MET A 244 -9.06 4.56 -11.20
C MET A 244 -8.91 4.95 -12.68
N VAL A 245 -7.96 4.36 -13.39
CA VAL A 245 -7.77 4.56 -14.84
C VAL A 245 -9.02 4.15 -15.62
N TYR A 246 -9.59 2.98 -15.29
CA TYR A 246 -10.85 2.53 -15.89
C TYR A 246 -11.99 3.54 -15.69
N ASP A 247 -12.13 4.10 -14.49
CA ASP A 247 -13.16 5.08 -14.19
C ASP A 247 -12.93 6.42 -14.92
N MET A 248 -11.67 6.88 -15.02
CA MET A 248 -11.31 8.07 -15.79
C MET A 248 -11.62 7.93 -17.29
N MET A 249 -11.22 6.81 -17.91
CA MET A 249 -11.48 6.54 -19.34
C MET A 249 -12.98 6.43 -19.65
N ARG A 250 -13.80 6.03 -18.68
CA ARG A 250 -15.25 5.87 -18.83
C ARG A 250 -16.05 7.10 -18.41
N GLY A 251 -15.39 8.16 -17.91
CA GLY A 251 -16.07 9.35 -17.39
C GLY A 251 -16.90 9.06 -16.13
N TYR A 252 -16.40 8.17 -15.27
CA TYR A 252 -16.95 7.81 -13.96
C TYR A 252 -16.05 8.28 -12.80
N PHE A 253 -15.10 9.17 -13.08
CA PHE A 253 -14.21 9.77 -12.11
C PHE A 253 -14.32 11.30 -12.19
N PRO A 254 -14.49 12.03 -11.07
CA PRO A 254 -14.42 11.58 -9.67
C PRO A 254 -15.71 10.95 -9.12
N THR A 255 -16.82 10.99 -9.88
CA THR A 255 -18.13 10.57 -9.40
C THR A 255 -18.52 9.21 -9.99
N SER A 256 -18.81 8.22 -9.14
CA SER A 256 -19.17 6.88 -9.61
C SER A 256 -20.39 6.87 -10.53
N LYS A 257 -20.47 5.88 -11.42
CA LYS A 257 -21.59 5.66 -12.35
C LYS A 257 -22.96 5.66 -11.65
N GLU A 258 -23.07 5.04 -10.48
CA GLU A 258 -24.31 4.96 -9.70
C GLU A 258 -24.70 6.32 -9.14
N THR A 259 -23.71 7.10 -8.71
CA THR A 259 -23.91 8.44 -8.15
C THR A 259 -24.30 9.41 -9.25
N ILE A 260 -23.63 9.34 -10.41
CA ILE A 260 -23.99 10.02 -11.66
C ILE A 260 -25.49 9.82 -11.95
N LYS A 261 -25.97 8.56 -11.97
CA LYS A 261 -27.39 8.26 -12.23
C LYS A 261 -28.35 8.83 -11.18
N LYS A 262 -27.94 8.88 -9.91
CA LYS A 262 -28.74 9.47 -8.83
C LYS A 262 -28.81 10.98 -8.94
N GLU A 263 -27.67 11.64 -9.14
CA GLU A 263 -27.58 13.09 -9.32
C GLU A 263 -28.35 13.59 -10.54
N GLU A 264 -28.36 12.82 -11.63
CA GLU A 264 -29.19 13.07 -12.82
C GLU A 264 -30.68 13.10 -12.48
N LYS A 265 -31.15 12.13 -11.68
CA LYS A 265 -32.54 12.09 -11.23
C LYS A 265 -32.88 13.25 -10.29
N GLU A 266 -31.92 13.66 -9.46
CA GLU A 266 -32.10 14.69 -8.44
C GLU A 266 -31.78 16.13 -8.92
N LYS A 267 -31.35 16.31 -10.18
CA LYS A 267 -30.92 17.59 -10.76
C LYS A 267 -29.86 18.34 -9.91
N LYS A 268 -28.97 17.61 -9.25
CA LYS A 268 -27.89 18.20 -8.43
C LYS A 268 -26.75 18.72 -9.32
N LYS A 269 -26.05 19.76 -8.86
CA LYS A 269 -24.82 20.26 -9.51
C LYS A 269 -23.76 19.15 -9.45
N ARG A 270 -23.27 18.72 -10.62
CA ARG A 270 -22.25 17.67 -10.75
C ARG A 270 -20.86 18.26 -10.61
N LEU A 271 -19.94 17.46 -10.10
CA LEU A 271 -18.51 17.72 -10.32
C LEU A 271 -18.18 17.49 -11.80
N PRO A 272 -17.23 18.25 -12.38
CA PRO A 272 -16.73 17.95 -13.72
C PRO A 272 -16.15 16.53 -13.74
N GLN A 273 -16.23 15.84 -14.88
CA GLN A 273 -15.53 14.56 -15.04
C GLN A 273 -14.07 14.83 -15.38
N MET A 274 -13.18 13.97 -14.90
CA MET A 274 -11.75 14.00 -15.18
C MET A 274 -11.35 12.75 -15.96
N ASN A 275 -10.63 12.94 -17.05
CA ASN A 275 -10.07 11.90 -17.90
C ASN A 275 -8.55 11.78 -17.66
N VAL A 276 -7.97 10.66 -18.11
CA VAL A 276 -6.52 10.42 -18.08
C VAL A 276 -5.77 11.50 -18.86
N THR A 277 -6.35 12.00 -19.96
CA THR A 277 -5.78 13.09 -20.78
C THR A 277 -5.69 14.43 -20.07
N ASP A 278 -6.40 14.60 -18.95
CA ASP A 278 -6.35 15.84 -18.16
C ASP A 278 -5.13 15.87 -17.22
N ILE A 279 -4.43 14.74 -17.06
CA ILE A 279 -3.20 14.61 -16.28
C ILE A 279 -2.03 15.15 -17.11
N SER A 280 -1.35 16.16 -16.57
CA SER A 280 -0.18 16.80 -17.20
C SER A 280 1.15 16.24 -16.72
N TYR A 281 1.21 15.82 -15.45
CA TYR A 281 2.42 15.28 -14.83
C TYR A 281 2.05 14.18 -13.83
N VAL A 282 2.92 13.19 -13.66
CA VAL A 282 2.82 12.18 -12.59
C VAL A 282 4.10 12.18 -11.76
N LEU A 283 3.95 12.21 -10.43
CA LEU A 283 5.03 11.99 -9.47
C LEU A 283 4.59 10.91 -8.49
N GLU A 284 5.12 9.70 -8.62
CA GLU A 284 4.83 8.60 -7.70
C GLU A 284 6.00 8.37 -6.73
N LEU A 285 5.67 8.18 -5.45
CA LEU A 285 6.65 7.89 -4.40
C LEU A 285 6.59 6.41 -4.03
N ARG A 286 7.74 5.71 -3.99
CA ARG A 286 7.83 4.32 -3.52
C ARG A 286 9.16 4.05 -2.81
N GLN A 287 9.13 3.36 -1.67
CA GLN A 287 10.29 2.90 -0.88
C GLN A 287 11.35 4.01 -0.70
N LEU A 288 11.14 4.87 0.30
CA LEU A 288 11.96 6.07 0.52
C LEU A 288 12.75 6.04 1.83
N GLY A 289 12.61 4.97 2.61
CA GLY A 289 13.08 4.90 3.99
C GLY A 289 14.48 4.35 4.17
N LEU A 290 15.07 3.66 3.18
CA LEU A 290 16.43 3.09 3.30
C LEU A 290 17.53 3.88 2.56
N SER A 291 17.18 4.95 1.83
CA SER A 291 18.16 5.88 1.22
C SER A 291 19.20 6.44 2.21
N ASN A 292 20.45 6.57 1.76
CA ASN A 292 21.53 7.27 2.49
C ASN A 292 21.57 8.79 2.24
N GLY A 293 20.54 9.36 1.61
CA GLY A 293 20.44 10.78 1.25
C GLY A 293 20.29 11.04 -0.25
N THR A 294 20.59 10.03 -1.06
CA THR A 294 20.42 10.00 -2.52
C THR A 294 19.18 9.21 -2.90
N TYR A 295 18.37 9.77 -3.79
CA TYR A 295 17.15 9.19 -4.32
C TYR A 295 17.22 9.11 -5.83
N TYR A 296 16.38 8.28 -6.42
CA TYR A 296 16.42 7.94 -7.83
C TYR A 296 15.08 8.25 -8.49
N ALA A 297 15.15 9.09 -9.52
CA ALA A 297 14.04 9.45 -10.38
C ALA A 297 14.04 8.50 -11.60
N HIS A 298 13.12 7.53 -11.57
CA HIS A 298 12.90 6.59 -12.67
C HIS A 298 11.92 7.17 -13.68
N VAL A 299 12.25 7.06 -14.96
CA VAL A 299 11.42 7.54 -16.08
C VAL A 299 11.12 6.39 -17.03
N ASP A 300 9.98 6.45 -17.72
CA ASP A 300 9.63 5.42 -18.70
C ASP A 300 10.38 5.62 -20.03
N PRO A 301 11.29 4.72 -20.43
CA PRO A 301 12.06 4.88 -21.67
C PRO A 301 11.19 4.93 -22.93
N ILE A 302 9.99 4.34 -22.92
CA ILE A 302 9.07 4.38 -24.06
C ILE A 302 8.49 5.80 -24.21
N SER A 303 7.95 6.37 -23.13
CA SER A 303 7.42 7.74 -23.11
C SER A 303 8.49 8.79 -23.41
N GLN A 304 9.77 8.52 -23.06
CA GLN A 304 10.88 9.42 -23.37
C GLN A 304 11.26 9.47 -24.86
N ALA A 305 10.70 8.58 -25.70
CA ALA A 305 10.91 8.64 -27.15
C ALA A 305 10.21 9.85 -27.80
N ASP A 306 9.14 10.37 -27.19
CA ASP A 306 8.50 11.61 -27.60
C ASP A 306 9.27 12.81 -27.04
N GLU A 307 9.78 13.69 -27.92
CA GLU A 307 10.60 14.84 -27.53
C GLU A 307 9.86 15.82 -26.61
N GLY A 308 8.54 15.97 -26.79
CA GLY A 308 7.71 16.86 -25.98
C GLY A 308 7.53 16.35 -24.55
N THR A 309 7.29 15.05 -24.42
CA THR A 309 7.17 14.35 -23.14
C THR A 309 8.50 14.34 -22.41
N LYS A 310 9.59 13.99 -23.14
CA LYS A 310 10.94 14.01 -22.60
C LYS A 310 11.31 15.37 -22.02
N LYS A 311 11.11 16.45 -22.77
CA LYS A 311 11.42 17.80 -22.29
C LYS A 311 10.67 18.14 -20.98
N LYS A 312 9.39 17.80 -20.91
CA LYS A 312 8.57 18.03 -19.70
C LYS A 312 9.03 17.16 -18.52
N THR A 313 9.45 15.93 -18.77
CA THR A 313 10.03 15.06 -17.74
C THR A 313 11.36 15.59 -17.24
N ASP A 314 12.23 16.05 -18.15
CA ASP A 314 13.51 16.68 -17.81
C ASP A 314 13.30 17.95 -16.97
N ASP A 315 12.31 18.78 -17.32
CA ASP A 315 11.94 19.97 -16.55
C ASP A 315 11.45 19.59 -15.13
N LEU A 316 10.61 18.55 -15.00
CA LEU A 316 10.18 18.00 -13.70
C LEU A 316 11.36 17.52 -12.85
N ILE A 317 12.30 16.77 -13.44
CA ILE A 317 13.49 16.26 -12.75
C ILE A 317 14.39 17.42 -12.31
N LYS A 318 14.58 18.41 -13.18
CA LYS A 318 15.37 19.60 -12.87
C LYS A 318 14.79 20.34 -11.67
N ILE A 319 13.47 20.52 -11.62
CA ILE A 319 12.79 21.10 -10.46
C ILE A 319 13.08 20.25 -9.21
N LEU A 320 12.90 18.93 -9.27
CA LEU A 320 13.19 18.01 -8.14
C LEU A 320 14.62 18.20 -7.59
N GLN A 321 15.59 18.43 -8.47
CA GLN A 321 17.00 18.64 -8.12
C GLN A 321 17.27 20.05 -7.55
N GLU A 322 16.60 21.08 -8.07
CA GLU A 322 16.85 22.48 -7.70
C GLU A 322 16.15 22.93 -6.41
N VAL A 323 14.91 22.49 -6.15
CA VAL A 323 14.12 22.96 -4.99
C VAL A 323 14.69 22.53 -3.62
N GLY A 324 15.66 21.61 -3.65
CA GLY A 324 16.53 21.25 -2.54
C GLY A 324 15.85 20.47 -1.42
N GLY A 325 16.67 19.70 -0.69
CA GLY A 325 16.27 18.93 0.50
C GLY A 325 16.84 17.52 0.49
N VAL A 326 16.93 16.90 -0.69
CA VAL A 326 17.54 15.59 -0.93
C VAL A 326 18.27 15.59 -2.28
N GLU A 327 19.24 14.69 -2.45
CA GLU A 327 19.92 14.49 -3.73
C GLU A 327 19.06 13.56 -4.61
N VAL A 328 18.84 13.92 -5.87
CA VAL A 328 18.02 13.13 -6.81
C VAL A 328 18.81 12.86 -8.09
N ASN A 329 19.11 11.59 -8.33
CA ASN A 329 19.76 11.12 -9.55
C ASN A 329 18.73 10.56 -10.53
N THR A 330 18.91 10.82 -11.81
CA THR A 330 18.05 10.28 -12.86
C THR A 330 18.52 8.88 -13.23
N VAL A 331 17.57 7.97 -13.44
CA VAL A 331 17.84 6.62 -13.96
C VAL A 331 17.22 6.51 -15.36
N PRO A 332 17.98 6.87 -16.42
CA PRO A 332 17.51 6.71 -17.80
C PRO A 332 17.65 5.25 -18.25
N ASP A 333 16.89 4.88 -19.28
CA ASP A 333 17.04 3.64 -20.06
C ASP A 333 16.85 2.31 -19.30
N THR A 334 16.36 2.35 -18.06
CA THR A 334 15.80 1.19 -17.34
C THR A 334 14.28 1.22 -17.38
N PRO A 335 13.60 0.06 -17.41
CA PRO A 335 12.15 0.02 -17.25
C PRO A 335 11.76 0.67 -15.93
N LEU A 336 10.56 1.22 -15.84
CA LEU A 336 10.04 1.69 -14.56
C LEU A 336 10.01 0.54 -13.54
N PRO A 337 10.33 0.80 -12.25
CA PRO A 337 10.00 -0.14 -11.19
C PRO A 337 8.49 -0.41 -11.19
N PRO A 338 8.03 -1.54 -10.63
CA PRO A 338 6.61 -1.79 -10.45
C PRO A 338 5.97 -0.56 -9.78
N ALA A 339 5.01 0.09 -10.43
CA ALA A 339 4.45 1.35 -9.95
C ALA A 339 3.06 1.57 -10.52
N SER A 340 2.21 2.27 -9.78
CA SER A 340 0.84 2.62 -10.18
C SER A 340 0.84 3.39 -11.49
N PHE A 341 1.87 4.21 -11.72
CA PHE A 341 2.09 5.02 -12.92
C PHE A 341 2.06 4.18 -14.21
N GLN A 342 2.54 2.93 -14.16
CA GLN A 342 2.49 2.02 -15.30
C GLN A 342 1.05 1.82 -15.81
N GLN A 343 0.04 1.80 -14.93
CA GLN A 343 -1.35 1.64 -15.36
C GLN A 343 -1.90 2.85 -16.13
N PHE A 344 -1.38 4.05 -15.85
CA PHE A 344 -1.74 5.25 -16.60
C PHE A 344 -1.11 5.22 -18.00
N LEU A 345 0.16 4.82 -18.11
CA LEU A 345 0.86 4.70 -19.39
C LEU A 345 0.28 3.59 -20.29
N LYS A 346 -0.28 2.52 -19.71
CA LYS A 346 -0.99 1.46 -20.47
C LYS A 346 -2.19 1.94 -21.28
N THR A 347 -2.66 3.17 -21.06
CA THR A 347 -3.69 3.78 -21.90
C THR A 347 -3.20 4.18 -23.29
N GLY A 348 -1.88 4.13 -23.54
CA GLY A 348 -1.26 4.56 -24.79
C GLY A 348 -1.05 6.08 -24.87
N ILE A 349 -1.13 6.76 -23.73
CA ILE A 349 -0.87 8.20 -23.61
C ILE A 349 0.52 8.36 -22.98
N ASP A 350 1.40 9.07 -23.66
CA ASP A 350 2.69 9.47 -23.11
C ASP A 350 2.46 10.60 -22.11
N ILE A 351 2.69 10.30 -20.83
CA ILE A 351 2.50 11.25 -19.72
C ILE A 351 3.87 11.55 -19.12
N PRO A 352 4.28 12.83 -19.02
CA PRO A 352 5.51 13.18 -18.33
C PRO A 352 5.41 12.76 -16.86
N GLY A 353 6.33 11.93 -16.39
CA GLY A 353 6.30 11.54 -14.98
C GLY A 353 7.56 10.85 -14.49
N VAL A 354 7.65 10.79 -13.16
CA VAL A 354 8.78 10.24 -12.42
C VAL A 354 8.26 9.34 -11.31
N VAL A 355 8.90 8.17 -11.15
CA VAL A 355 8.78 7.36 -9.94
C VAL A 355 10.02 7.61 -9.09
N LEU A 356 9.82 8.26 -7.93
CA LEU A 356 10.89 8.58 -6.99
C LEU A 356 11.05 7.44 -5.98
N THR A 357 12.27 6.91 -5.89
CA THR A 357 12.61 5.77 -5.01
C THR A 357 13.95 5.95 -4.31
N ASP A 358 14.25 5.09 -3.35
CA ASP A 358 15.56 5.04 -2.69
C ASP A 358 16.60 4.15 -3.40
N HIS A 359 16.25 3.47 -4.49
CA HIS A 359 17.09 2.51 -5.18
C HIS A 359 17.22 2.81 -6.68
N GLU A 360 18.42 2.61 -7.22
CA GLU A 360 18.68 2.78 -8.66
C GLU A 360 18.19 1.57 -9.47
N ARG A 361 18.34 0.37 -8.92
CA ARG A 361 18.01 -0.90 -9.58
C ARG A 361 17.29 -1.82 -8.61
N GLU A 362 17.99 -2.75 -7.97
CA GLU A 362 17.38 -3.69 -7.03
C GLU A 362 16.91 -2.97 -5.75
N TYR A 363 15.83 -3.44 -5.13
CA TYR A 363 15.31 -2.86 -3.89
C TYR A 363 16.36 -2.91 -2.77
N ASN A 364 16.51 -1.78 -2.06
CA ASN A 364 17.25 -1.75 -0.80
C ASN A 364 16.54 -2.56 0.30
N ASN A 365 15.21 -2.67 0.20
CA ASN A 365 14.39 -3.41 1.15
C ASN A 365 14.63 -4.92 1.04
N ARG A 366 15.44 -5.45 1.96
CA ARG A 366 15.71 -6.90 2.10
C ARG A 366 14.49 -7.75 2.44
N PHE A 367 13.39 -7.12 2.85
CA PHE A 367 12.16 -7.75 3.32
C PHE A 367 10.92 -7.30 2.54
N TYR A 368 11.06 -6.92 1.27
CA TYR A 368 9.93 -6.50 0.44
C TYR A 368 8.73 -7.45 0.55
N ASN A 369 7.56 -6.94 0.92
CA ASN A 369 6.30 -7.69 1.04
C ASN A 369 6.44 -9.00 1.84
N SER A 370 7.16 -8.89 2.96
CA SER A 370 7.50 -9.98 3.87
C SER A 370 6.93 -9.76 5.26
N ARG A 371 6.86 -10.85 6.02
CA ARG A 371 6.59 -10.82 7.47
C ARG A 371 7.69 -10.13 8.28
N TYR A 372 8.83 -9.81 7.67
CA TYR A 372 9.99 -9.21 8.32
C TYR A 372 10.16 -7.72 8.01
N ASP A 373 9.29 -7.09 7.20
CA ASP A 373 9.38 -5.66 6.88
C ASP A 373 8.90 -4.80 8.07
N PHE A 374 9.69 -4.80 9.14
CA PHE A 374 9.34 -4.22 10.42
C PHE A 374 9.80 -2.76 10.53
N PRO A 375 9.14 -1.95 11.38
CA PRO A 375 9.60 -0.60 11.71
C PRO A 375 11.03 -0.57 12.27
N TYR A 376 11.48 -1.66 12.90
CA TYR A 376 12.80 -1.76 13.50
C TYR A 376 13.93 -1.72 12.47
N ASP A 377 13.72 -2.27 11.26
CA ASP A 377 14.70 -2.17 10.16
C ASP A 377 14.92 -0.72 9.70
N LEU A 378 14.01 0.18 10.07
CA LEU A 378 14.09 1.61 9.81
C LEU A 378 14.53 2.42 11.05
N GLY A 379 14.98 1.73 12.10
CA GLY A 379 15.42 2.36 13.36
C GLY A 379 14.27 2.89 14.22
N ILE A 380 13.06 2.33 14.10
CA ILE A 380 11.90 2.71 14.91
C ILE A 380 11.68 1.72 16.04
N ASP A 381 11.83 2.19 17.28
CA ASP A 381 11.54 1.42 18.49
C ASP A 381 10.07 1.58 18.93
N LYS A 382 9.49 0.52 19.48
CA LYS A 382 8.08 0.45 19.92
C LYS A 382 7.79 1.35 21.12
N ASP A 383 8.80 1.64 21.95
CA ASP A 383 8.58 2.24 23.27
C ASP A 383 8.87 3.75 23.34
N ASN A 384 9.51 4.33 22.32
CA ASN A 384 9.99 5.71 22.39
C ASN A 384 9.31 6.64 21.37
N LYS A 385 8.26 7.35 21.82
CA LYS A 385 7.69 8.50 21.07
C LYS A 385 8.49 9.79 21.28
N THR A 386 9.28 9.87 22.35
CA THR A 386 9.75 11.13 22.93
C THR A 386 10.79 11.87 22.08
N GLU A 387 11.45 11.18 21.15
CA GLU A 387 12.45 11.78 20.26
C GLU A 387 12.01 11.75 18.79
N VAL A 388 12.39 12.80 18.05
CA VAL A 388 12.18 12.86 16.60
C VAL A 388 13.14 11.90 15.92
N LEU A 389 12.58 10.86 15.29
CA LEU A 389 13.33 9.82 14.60
C LEU A 389 14.21 10.39 13.48
N TYR A 390 15.40 9.81 13.29
CA TYR A 390 16.25 10.15 12.14
C TYR A 390 15.52 9.93 10.81
N LEU A 391 14.77 8.82 10.70
CA LEU A 391 13.90 8.55 9.56
C LEU A 391 12.87 9.66 9.35
N ALA A 392 12.25 10.19 10.41
CA ALA A 392 11.28 11.27 10.29
C ALA A 392 11.92 12.54 9.72
N LYS A 393 13.14 12.89 10.15
CA LYS A 393 13.90 14.01 9.58
C LYS A 393 14.20 13.79 8.09
N LYS A 394 14.58 12.57 7.71
CA LYS A 394 14.88 12.21 6.31
C LYS A 394 13.62 12.30 5.43
N LEU A 395 12.53 11.65 5.84
CA LEU A 395 11.28 11.67 5.10
C LEU A 395 10.62 13.06 5.09
N ASN A 396 10.85 13.90 6.11
CA ASN A 396 10.42 15.30 6.09
C ASN A 396 11.15 16.12 5.04
N LYS A 397 12.45 15.87 4.80
CA LYS A 397 13.19 16.49 3.69
C LYS A 397 12.59 16.07 2.35
N VAL A 398 12.30 14.78 2.17
CA VAL A 398 11.63 14.28 0.96
C VAL A 398 10.26 14.93 0.78
N ALA A 399 9.44 14.99 1.83
CA ALA A 399 8.14 15.66 1.80
C ALA A 399 8.26 17.13 1.39
N GLY A 400 9.30 17.83 1.88
CA GLY A 400 9.59 19.21 1.52
C GLY A 400 9.96 19.37 0.05
N THR A 401 10.87 18.53 -0.45
CA THR A 401 11.27 18.50 -1.88
C THR A 401 10.07 18.19 -2.77
N VAL A 402 9.25 17.19 -2.42
CA VAL A 402 8.03 16.83 -3.16
C VAL A 402 7.03 17.98 -3.15
N ALA A 403 6.73 18.57 -1.99
CA ALA A 403 5.76 19.66 -1.89
C ALA A 403 6.19 20.90 -2.70
N LYS A 404 7.46 21.29 -2.59
CA LYS A 404 8.01 22.41 -3.39
C LYS A 404 7.97 22.12 -4.89
N THR A 405 8.33 20.91 -5.29
CA THR A 405 8.25 20.48 -6.69
C THR A 405 6.83 20.60 -7.22
N LEU A 406 5.85 20.07 -6.49
CA LEU A 406 4.43 20.13 -6.88
C LEU A 406 3.92 21.58 -6.96
N VAL A 407 4.33 22.45 -6.03
CA VAL A 407 3.95 23.87 -6.04
C VAL A 407 4.60 24.61 -7.21
N SER A 408 5.88 24.37 -7.47
CA SER A 408 6.62 24.96 -8.59
C SER A 408 6.01 24.54 -9.93
N LEU A 409 5.73 23.24 -10.13
CA LEU A 409 5.04 22.74 -11.31
C LEU A 409 3.62 23.30 -11.46
N ALA A 410 2.95 23.58 -10.34
CA ALA A 410 1.64 24.22 -10.37
C ALA A 410 1.69 25.71 -10.73
N GLY A 411 2.88 26.32 -10.84
CA GLY A 411 3.07 27.76 -11.07
C GLY A 411 2.94 28.60 -9.79
N GLY A 412 3.09 27.97 -8.62
CA GLY A 412 3.09 28.64 -7.32
C GLY A 412 4.49 28.99 -6.80
N ASP A 413 4.53 29.74 -5.71
CA ASP A 413 5.77 30.11 -5.01
C ASP A 413 6.19 29.01 -4.02
N GLU A 414 7.30 28.34 -4.30
CA GLU A 414 7.86 27.28 -3.45
C GLU A 414 8.26 27.74 -2.04
N SER A 415 8.51 29.04 -1.84
CA SER A 415 8.87 29.59 -0.52
C SER A 415 7.71 29.54 0.49
N SER A 416 6.48 29.39 0.00
CA SER A 416 5.28 29.23 0.81
C SER A 416 5.15 27.84 1.46
N VAL A 417 6.00 26.88 1.06
CA VAL A 417 5.96 25.50 1.54
C VAL A 417 6.79 25.36 2.82
N THR A 418 6.13 24.95 3.91
CA THR A 418 6.81 24.59 5.16
C THR A 418 6.30 23.24 5.67
N THR A 419 7.20 22.25 5.72
CA THR A 419 6.93 20.90 6.25
C THR A 419 7.30 20.79 7.71
N ASP A 420 6.48 20.09 8.49
CA ASP A 420 6.68 19.88 9.91
C ASP A 420 7.15 18.45 10.21
N VAL A 421 8.39 18.33 10.71
CA VAL A 421 8.98 17.04 11.06
C VAL A 421 8.22 16.32 12.18
N THR A 422 7.55 17.06 13.07
CA THR A 422 6.77 16.45 14.15
C THR A 422 5.54 15.74 13.60
N THR A 423 4.93 16.27 12.53
CA THR A 423 3.83 15.62 11.82
C THR A 423 4.29 14.32 11.16
N VAL A 424 5.45 14.32 10.50
CA VAL A 424 6.03 13.09 9.93
C VAL A 424 6.34 12.06 11.01
N ASN A 425 6.92 12.48 12.14
CA ASN A 425 7.23 11.61 13.27
C ASN A 425 5.95 10.99 13.87
N ASP A 426 4.91 11.80 14.08
CA ASP A 426 3.63 11.33 14.59
C ASP A 426 2.96 10.36 13.61
N LEU A 427 2.96 10.65 12.29
CA LEU A 427 2.41 9.74 11.28
C LEU A 427 3.13 8.39 11.29
N LEU A 428 4.47 8.38 11.28
CA LEU A 428 5.26 7.15 11.37
C LEU A 428 4.91 6.35 12.63
N PHE A 429 4.90 6.99 13.79
CA PHE A 429 4.56 6.34 15.05
C PHE A 429 3.14 5.76 15.03
N CYS A 430 2.17 6.52 14.51
CA CYS A 430 0.78 6.10 14.47
C CYS A 430 0.52 4.93 13.50
N PHE A 431 1.18 4.92 12.34
CA PHE A 431 1.02 3.85 11.36
C PHE A 431 1.81 2.58 11.73
N LEU A 432 3.01 2.72 12.30
CA LEU A 432 3.96 1.60 12.48
C LEU A 432 4.00 1.04 13.90
N VAL A 433 3.72 1.87 14.91
CA VAL A 433 3.88 1.50 16.31
C VAL A 433 2.53 1.33 16.99
N ASN A 434 1.69 2.38 16.96
CA ASN A 434 0.43 2.39 17.70
C ASN A 434 -0.66 3.20 17.00
N ALA A 435 -1.64 2.49 16.42
CA ALA A 435 -2.81 3.10 15.77
C ALA A 435 -3.75 3.86 16.75
N ASN A 436 -3.64 3.64 18.06
CA ASN A 436 -4.36 4.38 19.10
C ASN A 436 -3.56 5.59 19.62
N CYS A 437 -2.82 6.26 18.73
CA CYS A 437 -2.04 7.43 19.06
C CYS A 437 -2.91 8.70 19.22
N SER A 438 -2.32 9.78 19.77
CA SER A 438 -2.99 11.09 19.91
C SER A 438 -3.47 11.67 18.59
N LEU A 439 -2.65 11.62 17.54
CA LEU A 439 -2.99 12.16 16.22
C LEU A 439 -4.24 11.46 15.65
N PHE A 440 -4.23 10.13 15.56
CA PHE A 440 -5.37 9.37 15.03
C PHE A 440 -6.63 9.52 15.89
N ARG A 441 -6.53 9.58 17.21
CA ARG A 441 -7.68 9.90 18.08
C ARG A 441 -8.26 11.27 17.81
N SER A 442 -7.41 12.29 17.61
CA SER A 442 -7.88 13.65 17.27
C SER A 442 -8.60 13.70 15.93
N LEU A 443 -8.15 12.88 14.96
CA LEU A 443 -8.79 12.72 13.66
C LEU A 443 -10.14 11.99 13.77
N GLN A 444 -10.22 10.94 14.58
CA GLN A 444 -11.45 10.17 14.82
C GLN A 444 -12.54 11.00 15.50
N GLN A 445 -12.17 11.74 16.55
CA GLN A 445 -13.12 12.58 17.31
C GLN A 445 -13.75 13.67 16.46
N LYS A 446 -12.99 14.23 15.50
CA LYS A 446 -13.50 15.23 14.56
C LYS A 446 -14.44 14.66 13.49
N ALA A 447 -14.42 13.35 13.25
CA ALA A 447 -15.13 12.71 12.15
C ALA A 447 -16.23 11.73 12.58
N ASP A 448 -16.42 11.51 13.88
CA ASP A 448 -17.40 10.57 14.45
C ASP A 448 -17.26 9.14 13.87
N VAL A 449 -16.03 8.63 13.79
CA VAL A 449 -15.71 7.30 13.23
C VAL A 449 -15.04 6.39 14.27
N HIS A 450 -15.63 5.22 14.52
CA HIS A 450 -14.97 4.11 15.22
C HIS A 450 -13.92 3.42 14.32
N ILE A 451 -12.69 3.35 14.83
CA ILE A 451 -11.55 2.70 14.18
C ILE A 451 -11.18 1.47 15.01
N CYS A 452 -11.19 0.30 14.38
CA CYS A 452 -10.74 -0.93 15.00
C CYS A 452 -9.19 -0.95 15.02
N ASN A 453 -8.57 -1.68 15.93
CA ASN A 453 -7.11 -1.69 16.13
C ASN A 453 -6.29 -2.37 15.00
N GLU A 454 -6.84 -2.56 13.80
CA GLU A 454 -6.16 -3.21 12.68
C GLU A 454 -5.69 -2.16 11.65
N ALA A 455 -4.45 -1.69 11.75
CA ALA A 455 -3.89 -0.80 10.72
C ALA A 455 -3.36 -1.59 9.51
N VAL A 456 -3.43 -0.95 8.36
CA VAL A 456 -2.83 -1.20 7.04
C VAL A 456 -3.00 -2.62 6.52
N ARG A 457 -4.13 -2.96 5.90
CA ARG A 457 -4.24 -4.13 5.01
C ARG A 457 -5.30 -3.86 3.95
N ILE A 458 -5.51 -4.83 3.07
CA ILE A 458 -6.80 -5.10 2.44
C ILE A 458 -7.42 -6.25 3.23
N ALA A 459 -8.56 -6.00 3.84
CA ALA A 459 -9.42 -7.05 4.36
C ALA A 459 -10.69 -7.05 3.49
N ILE A 460 -11.41 -8.17 3.49
CA ILE A 460 -12.77 -8.27 2.92
C ILE A 460 -13.71 -7.22 3.56
N CYS A 461 -13.31 -6.63 4.70
CA CYS A 461 -13.94 -5.50 5.37
C CYS A 461 -13.05 -4.23 5.34
N ARG A 462 -13.68 -3.05 5.24
CA ARG A 462 -13.04 -1.71 5.16
C ARG A 462 -11.83 -1.58 6.09
N THR A 463 -10.66 -1.26 5.57
CA THR A 463 -9.47 -1.21 6.41
C THR A 463 -9.34 0.12 7.14
N ASN A 464 -8.79 0.08 8.35
CA ASN A 464 -8.64 1.28 9.16
C ASN A 464 -7.63 2.24 8.53
N THR A 465 -6.68 1.76 7.74
CA THR A 465 -5.75 2.64 7.03
C THR A 465 -6.42 3.51 6.00
N VAL A 466 -7.33 2.98 5.18
CA VAL A 466 -8.11 3.81 4.26
C VAL A 466 -8.92 4.85 5.02
N LYS A 467 -9.52 4.49 6.17
CA LYS A 467 -10.23 5.45 7.02
C LYS A 467 -9.27 6.51 7.57
N LEU A 468 -8.13 6.11 8.13
CA LEU A 468 -7.14 6.99 8.77
C LEU A 468 -6.46 7.92 7.78
N THR A 469 -6.05 7.44 6.61
CA THR A 469 -5.47 8.29 5.55
C THR A 469 -6.51 9.22 4.97
N ARG A 470 -7.75 8.77 4.77
CA ARG A 470 -8.86 9.66 4.39
C ARG A 470 -9.09 10.75 5.43
N LEU A 471 -9.06 10.42 6.72
CA LEU A 471 -9.17 11.40 7.80
C LEU A 471 -7.97 12.35 7.83
N GLY A 472 -6.76 11.85 7.59
CA GLY A 472 -5.56 12.66 7.43
C GLY A 472 -5.71 13.69 6.32
N PHE A 473 -6.04 13.26 5.09
CA PHE A 473 -6.30 14.18 3.98
C PHE A 473 -7.44 15.17 4.27
N GLY A 474 -8.53 14.71 4.90
CA GLY A 474 -9.67 15.54 5.28
C GLY A 474 -9.39 16.53 6.43
N PHE A 475 -8.34 16.31 7.21
CA PHE A 475 -7.86 17.23 8.22
C PHE A 475 -6.86 18.24 7.65
N PHE A 476 -5.99 17.80 6.74
CA PHE A 476 -4.95 18.61 6.12
C PHE A 476 -5.46 19.50 4.97
N GLY A 477 -6.61 19.16 4.38
CA GLY A 477 -7.39 20.05 3.52
C GLY A 477 -8.88 19.88 3.83
N ARG A 478 -9.72 20.91 3.57
CA ARG A 478 -11.18 20.78 3.67
C ARG A 478 -11.69 19.81 2.59
N SER A 479 -11.57 18.50 2.80
CA SER A 479 -12.22 17.50 1.95
C SER A 479 -13.71 17.45 2.32
N ARG A 480 -14.60 17.56 1.33
CA ARG A 480 -16.04 17.40 1.56
C ARG A 480 -16.36 15.95 1.92
N GLU A 481 -17.26 15.82 2.89
CA GLU A 481 -18.12 14.65 3.04
C GLU A 481 -18.87 14.39 1.73
N LEU A 482 -18.49 13.34 1.00
CA LEU A 482 -19.47 12.58 0.24
C LEU A 482 -20.22 11.72 1.25
N SER A 483 -21.37 12.24 1.67
CA SER A 483 -22.42 11.52 2.37
C SER A 483 -22.69 10.21 1.64
N CYS A 484 -22.32 9.10 2.28
CA CYS A 484 -22.98 7.83 2.05
C CYS A 484 -23.41 7.28 3.41
N LEU A 485 -24.48 7.88 3.91
CA LEU A 485 -25.36 7.30 4.90
C LEU A 485 -26.06 6.11 4.25
N SER A 486 -25.69 4.92 4.71
CA SER A 486 -26.46 3.67 4.75
C SER A 486 -25.59 2.77 5.62
N LEU A 487 -25.85 2.50 6.91
CA LEU A 487 -27.12 2.23 7.57
C LEU A 487 -28.04 1.42 6.67
N SER A 488 -27.61 0.18 6.42
CA SER A 488 -28.52 -0.95 6.39
C SER A 488 -28.44 -1.60 7.78
N MET A 489 -29.29 -1.12 8.69
CA MET A 489 -29.77 -1.97 9.78
C MET A 489 -30.49 -3.14 9.12
N GLY A 490 -29.89 -4.33 9.15
CA GLY A 490 -30.64 -5.57 8.98
C GLY A 490 -31.53 -5.77 10.21
N LYS A 491 -32.65 -5.07 10.28
CA LYS A 491 -33.78 -5.50 11.10
C LYS A 491 -34.34 -6.76 10.44
N SER A 492 -33.99 -7.93 10.97
CA SER A 492 -34.92 -9.06 10.94
C SER A 492 -35.67 -9.05 12.26
N LEU A 493 -36.86 -8.46 12.23
CA LEU A 493 -37.90 -8.65 13.24
C LEU A 493 -38.71 -9.86 12.78
N HIS A 494 -38.63 -10.97 13.52
CA HIS A 494 -39.64 -12.01 13.78
C HIS A 494 -39.00 -12.86 14.89
N GLY A 495 -39.55 -13.12 16.07
CA GLY A 495 -40.87 -12.91 16.64
C GLY A 495 -41.04 -13.99 17.72
N ILE A 496 -41.03 -13.58 18.99
CA ILE A 496 -41.82 -14.08 20.13
C ILE A 496 -42.04 -15.61 20.22
N PHE A 497 -41.55 -16.25 21.29
CA PHE A 497 -42.39 -17.02 22.24
C PHE A 497 -41.60 -17.39 23.51
N SER A 498 -42.22 -17.06 24.67
CA SER A 498 -42.24 -17.71 26.00
C SER A 498 -40.97 -18.42 26.53
N SER A 499 -40.51 -18.19 27.75
CA SER A 499 -41.24 -17.99 29.02
C SER A 499 -40.42 -17.19 30.03
#